data_AF-A0A2V9PLH7-F1
#
_entry.id   AF-A0A2V9PLH7-F1
#
_cell.length_a   1.000
_cell.length_b   1.000
_cell.length_c   1.000
_cell.angle_alpha   90.00
_cell.angle_beta   90.00
_cell.angle_gamma   90.00
#
_symmetry.space_group_name_H-M   'P 1'
#
loop_
_entity.id
_entity.type
_entity.pdbx_description
1 polymer ?
#
loop_
_entity_poly.entity_id
_entity_poly.type
_entity_poly.pdbx_seq_one_letter_code
_entity_poly.pdbx_strand_id
1 'polypeptide(L)'
;MASASTITFNLTNNNLGIPGSLGTATLTDNVSGGVDVTITLTSGVYGVFANNQKGKGGDLFIDTTATLLKSSLTGLSSGLNVTGFKSNGTLASFKYAYDWNLAGGNSPSTLTFTLNGVSTGQISALGFHFICLGVTQCPGSNSNTGFVQTGTPVTPPPTVPEPGTLGLLGTGLVGIAGLLRRRSMA
;
A
#
# COMPACT_ATOMS: atom_id res chain seq x y z
N MET A 1 7.56 19.71 -11.25
CA MET A 1 7.41 18.24 -11.23
C MET A 1 6.46 17.92 -10.10
N ALA A 2 5.31 17.29 -10.36
CA ALA A 2 4.45 16.82 -9.29
C ALA A 2 5.18 15.65 -8.60
N SER A 3 5.48 15.78 -7.31
CA SER A 3 6.00 14.68 -6.52
C SER A 3 4.86 13.68 -6.30
N ALA A 4 5.08 12.40 -6.62
CA ALA A 4 4.15 11.34 -6.27
C ALA A 4 4.02 11.28 -4.74
N SER A 5 2.81 11.36 -4.21
CA SER A 5 2.59 11.20 -2.77
C SER A 5 2.73 9.73 -2.43
N THR A 6 3.47 9.43 -1.37
CA THR A 6 3.59 8.08 -0.81
C THR A 6 3.18 8.09 0.65
N ILE A 7 2.34 7.12 1.03
CA ILE A 7 1.91 6.88 2.40
C ILE A 7 2.19 5.43 2.74
N THR A 8 2.81 5.17 3.89
CA THR A 8 3.00 3.82 4.41
C THR A 8 2.22 3.66 5.70
N PHE A 9 1.69 2.47 5.95
CA PHE A 9 0.96 2.10 7.14
C PHE A 9 1.58 0.84 7.74
N ASN A 10 1.62 0.75 9.07
CA ASN A 10 1.87 -0.51 9.75
C ASN A 10 0.58 -1.33 9.83
N LEU A 11 0.69 -2.66 9.74
CA LEU A 11 -0.43 -3.59 9.84
C LEU A 11 -0.56 -4.10 11.28
N THR A 12 -1.02 -3.23 12.18
CA THR A 12 -1.09 -3.53 13.62
C THR A 12 -2.47 -3.98 14.09
N ASN A 13 -3.52 -3.59 13.37
CA ASN A 13 -4.89 -3.78 13.80
C ASN A 13 -5.42 -5.09 13.23
N ASN A 14 -5.32 -6.18 13.99
CA ASN A 14 -5.76 -7.50 13.57
C ASN A 14 -6.79 -8.10 14.54
N ASN A 15 -7.68 -8.94 14.01
CA ASN A 15 -8.74 -9.57 14.79
C ASN A 15 -8.27 -10.80 15.61
N LEU A 16 -6.98 -11.14 15.55
CA LEU A 16 -6.39 -12.25 16.29
C LEU A 16 -5.66 -11.79 17.56
N GLY A 17 -5.63 -10.48 17.84
CA GLY A 17 -4.94 -9.93 19.00
C GLY A 17 -3.42 -10.12 18.96
N ILE A 18 -2.85 -10.35 17.77
CA ILE A 18 -1.40 -10.47 17.59
C ILE A 18 -0.76 -9.12 17.92
N PRO A 19 0.15 -9.04 18.90
CA PRO A 19 0.82 -7.79 19.23
C PRO A 19 1.84 -7.41 18.15
N GLY A 20 2.04 -6.11 17.95
CA GLY A 20 3.00 -5.58 16.99
C GLY A 20 2.45 -5.50 15.56
N SER A 21 3.36 -5.33 14.60
CA SER A 21 3.00 -5.20 13.19
C SER A 21 3.16 -6.53 12.46
N LEU A 22 2.16 -6.90 11.65
CA LEU A 22 2.20 -8.07 10.78
C LEU A 22 2.95 -7.78 9.47
N GLY A 23 3.24 -6.51 9.19
CA GLY A 23 3.82 -6.03 7.95
C GLY A 23 3.56 -4.56 7.69
N THR A 24 3.64 -4.15 6.43
CA THR A 24 3.34 -2.78 5.99
C THR A 24 2.46 -2.77 4.75
N ALA A 25 1.72 -1.67 4.57
CA ALA A 25 1.06 -1.33 3.32
C ALA A 25 1.58 0.02 2.84
N THR A 26 2.12 0.08 1.64
CA THR A 26 2.63 1.31 1.00
C THR A 26 1.74 1.64 -0.20
N LEU A 27 1.29 2.89 -0.25
CA LEU A 27 0.42 3.45 -1.27
C LEU A 27 1.19 4.58 -1.94
N THR A 28 1.26 4.58 -3.27
CA THR A 28 1.96 5.62 -4.03
C THR A 28 1.07 6.10 -5.17
N ASP A 29 0.83 7.41 -5.26
CA ASP A 29 0.16 8.00 -6.41
C ASP A 29 0.97 7.72 -7.67
N ASN A 30 0.33 7.11 -8.68
CA ASN A 30 0.98 6.81 -9.95
C ASN A 30 0.65 7.88 -11.01
N VAL A 31 1.45 7.91 -12.07
CA VAL A 31 1.32 8.90 -13.15
C VAL A 31 0.06 8.73 -14.01
N SER A 32 -0.64 7.61 -13.85
CA SER A 32 -1.85 7.26 -14.60
C SER A 32 -3.15 7.65 -13.89
N GLY A 33 -3.07 8.35 -12.76
CA GLY A 33 -4.26 8.79 -12.00
C GLY A 33 -4.85 7.71 -11.10
N GLY A 34 -3.99 6.83 -10.58
CA GLY A 34 -4.33 5.82 -9.58
C GLY A 34 -3.32 5.75 -8.44
N VAL A 35 -3.46 4.73 -7.61
CA VAL A 35 -2.56 4.40 -6.50
C VAL A 35 -2.01 3.01 -6.69
N ASP A 36 -0.68 2.89 -6.75
CA ASP A 36 -0.01 1.60 -6.66
C ASP A 36 0.11 1.20 -5.19
N VAL A 37 -0.40 0.02 -4.85
CA VAL A 37 -0.44 -0.52 -3.50
C VAL A 37 0.51 -1.70 -3.40
N THR A 38 1.37 -1.69 -2.39
CA THR A 38 2.23 -2.82 -2.02
C THR A 38 2.03 -3.17 -0.56
N ILE A 39 1.54 -4.38 -0.31
CA ILE A 39 1.42 -4.96 1.02
C ILE A 39 2.57 -5.95 1.20
N THR A 40 3.34 -5.80 2.27
CA THR A 40 4.44 -6.69 2.62
C THR A 40 4.27 -7.19 4.04
N LEU A 41 3.98 -8.48 4.19
CA LEU A 41 3.92 -9.19 5.45
C LEU A 41 5.31 -9.67 5.90
N THR A 42 5.47 -9.94 7.20
CA THR A 42 6.67 -10.60 7.72
C THR A 42 6.83 -11.98 7.10
N SER A 43 7.81 -12.11 6.20
CA SER A 43 8.08 -13.33 5.44
C SER A 43 8.37 -14.52 6.36
N GLY A 44 7.89 -15.70 5.97
CA GLY A 44 8.01 -16.94 6.75
C GLY A 44 7.10 -17.02 7.98
N VAL A 45 6.40 -15.93 8.34
CA VAL A 45 5.47 -15.90 9.47
C VAL A 45 4.04 -15.75 8.99
N TYR A 46 3.79 -14.77 8.13
CA TYR A 46 2.46 -14.48 7.59
C TYR A 46 2.45 -14.52 6.07
N GLY A 47 1.30 -14.87 5.51
CA GLY A 47 1.04 -14.84 4.08
C GLY A 47 -0.33 -14.22 3.78
N VAL A 48 -0.49 -13.75 2.55
CA VAL A 48 -1.78 -13.31 2.01
C VAL A 48 -2.64 -14.54 1.82
N PHE A 49 -3.86 -14.52 2.36
CA PHE A 49 -4.73 -15.69 2.30
C PHE A 49 -5.22 -15.91 0.86
N ALA A 50 -4.75 -17.00 0.27
CA ALA A 50 -5.05 -17.41 -1.09
C ALA A 50 -5.67 -18.83 -1.15
N ASN A 51 -6.23 -19.32 -0.04
CA ASN A 51 -6.67 -20.72 0.05
C ASN A 51 -7.96 -20.92 0.86
N ASN A 52 -9.12 -20.91 0.21
CA ASN A 52 -10.29 -21.61 0.75
C ASN A 52 -10.48 -22.93 -0.03
N GLN A 53 -10.70 -24.03 0.68
CA GLN A 53 -10.99 -25.37 0.13
C GLN A 53 -12.30 -25.45 -0.69
N LYS A 54 -12.97 -24.33 -0.95
CA LYS A 54 -14.28 -24.25 -1.63
C LYS A 54 -14.29 -23.29 -2.82
N GLY A 55 -13.15 -23.06 -3.47
CA GLY A 55 -13.09 -22.23 -4.68
C GLY A 55 -13.21 -20.72 -4.44
N LYS A 56 -13.09 -20.28 -3.18
CA LYS A 56 -13.04 -18.86 -2.79
C LYS A 56 -11.62 -18.53 -2.33
N GLY A 57 -11.09 -17.37 -2.67
CA GLY A 57 -9.82 -16.92 -2.08
C GLY A 57 -10.05 -16.14 -0.81
N GLY A 58 -9.21 -15.12 -0.61
CA GLY A 58 -9.34 -14.14 0.47
C GLY A 58 -10.09 -12.89 0.05
N ASP A 59 -10.20 -11.98 1.00
CA ASP A 59 -10.86 -10.70 0.84
C ASP A 59 -9.83 -9.55 0.92
N LEU A 60 -10.07 -8.48 0.16
CA LEU A 60 -9.43 -7.18 0.27
C LEU A 60 -10.49 -6.12 0.56
N PHE A 61 -10.21 -5.26 1.53
CA PHE A 61 -11.09 -4.20 2.00
C PHE A 61 -10.44 -2.85 1.80
N ILE A 62 -11.22 -1.88 1.34
CA ILE A 62 -10.74 -0.53 1.05
C ILE A 62 -11.76 0.46 1.58
N ASP A 63 -11.28 1.40 2.38
CA ASP A 63 -12.05 2.57 2.78
C ASP A 63 -11.48 3.81 2.09
N THR A 64 -12.36 4.52 1.39
CA THR A 64 -12.00 5.69 0.61
C THR A 64 -13.19 6.60 0.37
N THR A 65 -12.92 7.89 0.27
CA THR A 65 -13.93 8.89 -0.13
C THR A 65 -14.27 8.79 -1.63
N ALA A 66 -13.40 8.18 -2.44
CA ALA A 66 -13.63 7.96 -3.86
C ALA A 66 -14.75 6.93 -4.15
N THR A 67 -15.23 6.92 -5.39
CA THR A 67 -16.13 5.88 -5.90
C THR A 67 -15.30 4.83 -6.61
N LEU A 68 -15.24 3.61 -6.07
CA LEU A 68 -14.57 2.50 -6.70
C LEU A 68 -15.55 1.66 -7.52
N LEU A 69 -15.08 1.17 -8.66
CA LEU A 69 -15.75 0.17 -9.48
C LEU A 69 -15.01 -1.16 -9.35
N LYS A 70 -15.62 -2.25 -9.84
CA LYS A 70 -14.92 -3.53 -9.96
C LYS A 70 -13.62 -3.38 -10.75
N SER A 71 -13.66 -2.59 -11.82
CA SER A 71 -12.52 -2.30 -12.69
C SER A 71 -11.50 -1.34 -12.09
N SER A 72 -11.78 -0.73 -10.93
CA SER A 72 -10.81 0.14 -10.26
C SER A 72 -9.60 -0.64 -9.77
N LEU A 73 -9.76 -1.91 -9.39
CA LEU A 73 -8.65 -2.74 -8.95
C LEU A 73 -8.08 -3.56 -10.12
N THR A 74 -6.80 -3.36 -10.42
CA THR A 74 -6.08 -4.05 -11.50
C THR A 74 -4.70 -4.52 -11.05
N GLY A 75 -4.07 -5.40 -11.84
CA GLY A 75 -2.65 -5.76 -11.64
C GLY A 75 -2.37 -6.52 -10.34
N LEU A 76 -3.35 -7.28 -9.85
CA LEU A 76 -3.20 -8.08 -8.64
C LEU A 76 -2.10 -9.14 -8.85
N SER A 77 -1.11 -9.18 -7.95
CA SER A 77 0.04 -10.06 -8.07
C SER A 77 -0.30 -11.53 -7.80
N SER A 78 0.70 -12.40 -7.96
CA SER A 78 0.64 -13.79 -7.48
C SER A 78 -0.45 -14.65 -8.14
N GLY A 79 -0.88 -14.28 -9.36
CA GLY A 79 -1.92 -14.98 -10.11
C GLY A 79 -3.33 -14.85 -9.52
N LEU A 80 -3.51 -13.97 -8.53
CA LEU A 80 -4.81 -13.71 -7.92
C LEU A 80 -5.66 -12.90 -8.90
N ASN A 81 -6.94 -13.25 -9.01
CA ASN A 81 -7.88 -12.54 -9.88
C ASN A 81 -9.10 -12.09 -9.08
N VAL A 82 -9.37 -10.78 -9.11
CA VAL A 82 -10.57 -10.21 -8.50
C VAL A 82 -11.80 -10.66 -9.28
N THR A 83 -12.75 -11.27 -8.58
CA THR A 83 -13.97 -11.81 -9.18
C THR A 83 -15.13 -10.85 -9.14
N GLY A 84 -15.11 -9.92 -8.18
CA GLY A 84 -15.99 -8.77 -8.19
C GLY A 84 -15.91 -7.99 -6.88
N PHE A 85 -16.92 -7.15 -6.70
CA PHE A 85 -17.29 -6.75 -5.36
C PHE A 85 -17.98 -7.92 -4.68
N LYS A 86 -17.75 -8.05 -3.38
CA LYS A 86 -18.51 -8.96 -2.54
C LYS A 86 -19.99 -8.57 -2.61
N SER A 87 -20.84 -9.53 -2.94
CA SER A 87 -22.29 -9.30 -3.16
C SER A 87 -23.05 -8.85 -1.90
N ASN A 88 -22.43 -8.96 -0.73
CA ASN A 88 -22.90 -8.44 0.54
C ASN A 88 -21.69 -7.98 1.37
N GLY A 89 -21.73 -6.77 1.90
CA GLY A 89 -21.00 -6.47 3.13
C GLY A 89 -19.98 -5.36 3.01
N THR A 90 -20.39 -4.20 3.47
CA THR A 90 -19.57 -3.35 4.34
C THR A 90 -19.12 -4.22 5.54
N LEU A 91 -18.06 -5.01 5.38
CA LEU A 91 -17.48 -5.80 6.46
C LEU A 91 -16.61 -4.87 7.30
N ALA A 92 -16.89 -4.76 8.59
CA ALA A 92 -16.15 -3.93 9.54
C ALA A 92 -15.96 -2.46 9.07
N SER A 93 -17.06 -1.80 8.70
CA SER A 93 -17.09 -0.38 8.29
C SER A 93 -16.37 -0.01 6.99
N PHE A 94 -15.70 -0.95 6.31
CA PHE A 94 -15.06 -0.70 5.02
C PHE A 94 -16.08 -0.48 3.89
N LYS A 95 -15.92 0.58 3.12
CA LYS A 95 -16.83 0.95 2.02
C LYS A 95 -16.82 -0.04 0.86
N TYR A 96 -15.67 -0.65 0.56
CA TYR A 96 -15.52 -1.63 -0.53
C TYR A 96 -14.87 -2.92 -0.04
N ALA A 97 -15.37 -4.04 -0.56
CA ALA A 97 -14.82 -5.38 -0.35
C ALA A 97 -14.69 -6.10 -1.69
N TYR A 98 -13.49 -6.53 -2.02
CA TYR A 98 -13.16 -7.35 -3.19
C TYR A 98 -12.91 -8.78 -2.76
N ASP A 99 -13.46 -9.73 -3.53
CA ASP A 99 -13.08 -11.13 -3.45
C ASP A 99 -12.12 -11.49 -4.58
N TRP A 100 -11.13 -12.34 -4.30
CA TRP A 100 -10.33 -12.96 -5.36
C TRP A 100 -10.51 -14.46 -5.38
N ASN A 101 -10.48 -15.04 -6.57
CA ASN A 101 -10.51 -16.49 -6.74
C ASN A 101 -9.09 -17.00 -6.96
N LEU A 102 -8.59 -17.71 -5.95
CA LEU A 102 -7.58 -18.75 -6.12
C LEU A 102 -7.84 -19.79 -5.04
N ALA A 103 -7.95 -21.05 -5.45
CA ALA A 103 -8.02 -22.19 -4.54
C ALA A 103 -6.79 -23.06 -4.80
N GLY A 104 -6.04 -23.37 -3.74
CA GLY A 104 -4.81 -24.17 -3.84
C GLY A 104 -3.64 -23.41 -4.48
N GLY A 105 -2.90 -22.67 -3.66
CA GLY A 105 -1.67 -21.99 -4.04
C GLY A 105 -0.84 -21.57 -2.82
N ASN A 106 0.42 -21.19 -3.05
CA ASN A 106 1.28 -20.63 -2.01
C ASN A 106 0.71 -19.30 -1.52
N SER A 107 0.73 -19.06 -0.21
CA SER A 107 0.32 -17.78 0.37
C SER A 107 1.51 -16.81 0.36
N PRO A 108 1.57 -15.84 -0.57
CA PRO A 108 2.74 -14.98 -0.71
C PRO A 108 2.83 -14.00 0.46
N SER A 109 4.05 -13.60 0.85
CA SER A 109 4.24 -12.53 1.84
C SER A 109 3.99 -11.13 1.25
N THR A 110 3.90 -11.01 -0.07
CA THR A 110 3.72 -9.73 -0.76
C THR A 110 2.53 -9.78 -1.70
N LEU A 111 1.73 -8.71 -1.66
CA LEU A 111 0.61 -8.46 -2.56
C LEU A 111 0.76 -7.08 -3.18
N THR A 112 0.72 -6.99 -4.50
CA THR A 112 0.68 -5.71 -5.21
C THR A 112 -0.55 -5.61 -6.09
N PHE A 113 -1.07 -4.38 -6.24
CA PHE A 113 -2.14 -4.05 -7.17
C PHE A 113 -2.19 -2.54 -7.40
N THR A 114 -2.97 -2.11 -8.37
CA THR A 114 -3.26 -0.71 -8.65
C THR A 114 -4.74 -0.43 -8.41
N LEU A 115 -5.04 0.70 -7.76
CA LEU A 115 -6.37 1.28 -7.66
C LEU A 115 -6.48 2.48 -8.59
N ASN A 116 -7.31 2.37 -9.62
CA ASN A 116 -7.51 3.42 -10.62
C ASN A 116 -8.61 4.40 -10.18
N GLY A 117 -8.42 5.69 -10.48
CA GLY A 117 -9.40 6.73 -10.21
C GLY A 117 -9.49 7.16 -8.74
N VAL A 118 -8.41 6.93 -7.98
CA VAL A 118 -8.27 7.31 -6.57
C VAL A 118 -6.87 7.88 -6.35
N SER A 119 -6.72 8.77 -5.38
CA SER A 119 -5.41 9.22 -4.88
C SER A 119 -5.15 8.73 -3.46
N THR A 120 -3.88 8.70 -3.05
CA THR A 120 -3.44 8.28 -1.72
C THR A 120 -4.16 9.04 -0.61
N GLY A 121 -4.36 10.34 -0.76
CA GLY A 121 -5.06 11.19 0.22
C GLY A 121 -6.56 10.91 0.37
N GLN A 122 -7.15 10.10 -0.53
CA GLN A 122 -8.54 9.67 -0.44
C GLN A 122 -8.70 8.33 0.26
N ILE A 123 -7.63 7.56 0.49
CA ILE A 123 -7.67 6.23 1.10
C ILE A 123 -7.42 6.37 2.60
N SER A 124 -8.42 6.04 3.41
CA SER A 124 -8.36 6.14 4.88
C SER A 124 -7.87 4.85 5.52
N ALA A 125 -8.19 3.70 4.93
CA ALA A 125 -7.76 2.40 5.43
C ALA A 125 -7.74 1.32 4.33
N LEU A 126 -6.85 0.35 4.49
CA LEU A 126 -6.86 -0.92 3.78
C LEU A 126 -6.97 -2.06 4.78
N GLY A 127 -7.63 -3.14 4.41
CA GLY A 127 -7.63 -4.38 5.16
C GLY A 127 -7.60 -5.58 4.25
N PHE A 128 -7.13 -6.73 4.72
CA PHE A 128 -7.14 -7.95 3.93
C PHE A 128 -7.08 -9.21 4.79
N HIS A 129 -7.42 -10.33 4.16
CA HIS A 129 -7.35 -11.66 4.77
C HIS A 129 -5.91 -12.18 4.70
N PHE A 130 -5.36 -12.54 5.86
CA PHE A 130 -4.03 -13.15 5.98
C PHE A 130 -4.10 -14.54 6.62
N ILE A 131 -3.01 -15.29 6.49
CA ILE A 131 -2.78 -16.60 7.07
C ILE A 131 -1.47 -16.59 7.87
N CYS A 132 -1.46 -17.26 9.02
CA CYS A 132 -0.23 -17.65 9.70
C CYS A 132 0.33 -18.91 9.07
N LEU A 133 1.60 -18.88 8.68
CA LEU A 133 2.29 -20.00 8.05
C LEU A 133 2.73 -21.07 9.07
N GLY A 134 2.66 -20.77 10.37
CA GLY A 134 2.85 -21.70 11.48
C GLY A 134 1.75 -21.61 12.55
N VAL A 135 1.41 -22.76 13.14
CA VAL A 135 0.31 -22.91 14.11
C VAL A 135 0.52 -22.18 15.44
N THR A 136 1.76 -21.82 15.79
CA THR A 136 2.10 -21.13 17.04
C THR A 136 2.03 -19.60 16.94
N GLN A 137 1.85 -19.05 15.73
CA GLN A 137 1.98 -17.61 15.46
C GLN A 137 0.62 -16.88 15.40
N CYS A 138 -0.49 -17.62 15.41
CA CYS A 138 -1.86 -17.11 15.47
C CYS A 138 -2.51 -17.51 16.81
N PRO A 139 -2.22 -16.80 17.93
CA PRO A 139 -2.92 -17.04 19.18
C PRO A 139 -4.41 -16.70 19.03
N GLY A 140 -5.30 -17.54 19.59
CA GLY A 140 -6.72 -17.19 19.75
C GLY A 140 -7.69 -17.65 18.67
N SER A 141 -7.26 -18.45 17.68
CA SER A 141 -8.15 -18.96 16.64
C SER A 141 -7.95 -20.45 16.41
N ASN A 142 -9.05 -21.23 16.39
CA ASN A 142 -9.06 -22.61 15.88
C ASN A 142 -8.85 -22.67 14.34
N SER A 143 -8.51 -21.54 13.72
CA SER A 143 -8.24 -21.33 12.30
C SER A 143 -6.93 -20.54 12.13
N ASN A 144 -6.06 -20.95 11.21
CA ASN A 144 -4.76 -20.30 11.00
C ASN A 144 -4.86 -18.96 10.25
N THR A 145 -6.03 -18.33 10.20
CA THR A 145 -6.29 -17.15 9.34
C THR A 145 -7.00 -16.04 10.11
N GLY A 146 -6.82 -14.80 9.65
CA GLY A 146 -7.41 -13.63 10.26
C GLY A 146 -7.52 -12.46 9.29
N PHE A 147 -8.05 -11.35 9.80
CA PHE A 147 -8.13 -10.09 9.08
C PHE A 147 -7.22 -9.07 9.74
N VAL A 148 -6.49 -8.33 8.93
CA VAL A 148 -5.66 -7.22 9.37
C VAL A 148 -6.04 -5.96 8.59
N GLN A 149 -5.98 -4.83 9.26
CA GLN A 149 -6.14 -3.51 8.65
C GLN A 149 -4.96 -2.60 8.98
N THR A 150 -4.81 -1.57 8.15
CA THR A 150 -3.85 -0.48 8.36
C THR A 150 -4.10 0.20 9.69
N GLY A 151 -3.03 0.38 10.47
CA GLY A 151 -3.00 1.22 11.66
C GLY A 151 -2.76 2.69 11.30
N THR A 152 -2.17 3.44 12.21
CA THR A 152 -1.79 4.84 11.96
C THR A 152 -0.77 4.92 10.82
N PRO A 153 -0.87 5.91 9.91
CA PRO A 153 0.17 6.17 8.93
C PRO A 153 1.53 6.32 9.60
N VAL A 154 2.57 5.74 9.03
CA VAL A 154 3.94 6.12 9.37
C VAL A 154 4.27 7.37 8.59
N THR A 155 4.48 8.48 9.30
CA THR A 155 4.90 9.73 8.67
C THR A 155 6.28 9.49 8.03
N PRO A 156 6.44 9.66 6.70
CA PRO A 156 7.77 9.63 6.11
C PRO A 156 8.61 10.73 6.76
N PRO A 157 9.93 10.52 6.95
CA PRO A 157 10.82 11.63 7.31
C PRO A 157 10.58 12.78 6.33
N PRO A 158 10.52 14.05 6.80
CA PRO A 158 10.34 15.18 5.90
C PRO A 158 11.41 15.12 4.81
N THR A 159 11.01 15.13 3.55
CA THR A 159 11.93 15.26 2.41
C THR A 159 12.58 16.63 2.52
N VAL A 160 13.79 16.66 3.08
CA VAL A 160 14.64 17.85 3.09
C VAL A 160 15.05 18.09 1.63
N PRO A 161 14.72 19.25 1.03
CA PRO A 161 15.24 19.58 -0.29
C PRO A 161 16.76 19.50 -0.25
N GLU A 162 17.33 18.67 -1.11
CA GLU A 162 18.75 18.40 -1.11
C GLU A 162 19.53 19.72 -1.29
N PRO A 163 20.64 19.95 -0.55
CA PRO A 163 21.40 21.21 -0.55
C PRO A 163 21.89 21.69 -1.93
N GLY A 164 21.80 20.85 -2.97
CA GLY A 164 22.20 21.16 -4.33
C GLY A 164 21.43 22.32 -4.96
N THR A 165 20.16 22.56 -4.62
CA THR A 165 19.38 23.66 -5.23
C THR A 165 19.76 25.04 -4.65
N LEU A 166 20.12 25.11 -3.37
CA LEU A 166 20.67 26.33 -2.78
C LEU A 166 22.12 26.57 -3.20
N GLY A 167 22.90 25.49 -3.38
CA GLY A 167 24.26 25.55 -3.92
C GLY A 167 24.31 26.02 -5.39
N LEU A 168 23.39 25.57 -6.24
CA LEU A 168 23.32 25.99 -7.65
C LEU A 168 22.87 27.44 -7.81
N LEU A 169 21.94 27.91 -6.97
CA LEU A 169 21.53 29.33 -6.97
C LEU A 169 22.68 30.23 -6.49
N GLY A 170 23.41 29.80 -5.46
CA GLY A 170 24.56 30.52 -4.92
C GLY A 170 25.76 30.57 -5.87
N THR A 171 26.09 29.47 -6.55
CA THR A 171 27.19 29.44 -7.52
C THR A 171 26.84 30.12 -8.85
N GLY A 172 25.56 30.07 -9.26
CA GLY A 172 25.08 30.78 -10.46
C GLY A 172 25.23 32.30 -10.36
N LEU A 173 24.89 32.89 -9.20
CA LEU A 173 25.04 34.33 -8.96
C LEU A 173 26.50 34.77 -8.90
N VAL A 174 27.38 33.98 -8.28
CA VAL A 174 28.83 34.27 -8.24
C VAL A 174 29.46 34.13 -9.63
N GLY A 175 29.04 33.15 -10.43
CA GLY A 175 29.47 32.98 -11.82
C GLY A 175 29.11 34.16 -12.71
N ILE A 176 27.89 34.70 -12.59
CA ILE A 176 27.43 35.88 -13.34
C ILE A 176 28.19 37.14 -12.89
N ALA A 177 28.41 37.33 -11.58
CA ALA A 177 29.17 38.45 -11.06
C ALA A 177 30.65 38.44 -11.53
N GLY A 178 31.27 37.26 -11.62
CA GLY A 178 32.62 37.10 -12.15
C GLY A 178 32.74 37.47 -13.64
N LEU A 179 31.71 37.18 -14.45
CA LEU A 179 31.66 37.52 -15.87
C LEU A 179 31.50 39.03 -16.12
N LEU A 180 30.72 39.72 -15.28
CA LEU A 180 30.58 41.18 -15.35
C LEU A 180 31.89 41.91 -15.03
N ARG A 181 32.65 41.44 -14.04
CA ARG A 181 33.95 42.02 -13.67
C ARG A 181 35.01 41.88 -14.77
N ARG A 182 34.93 40.83 -15.59
CA ARG A 182 35.88 40.60 -16.70
C ARG A 182 35.62 41.50 -17.90
N ARG A 183 34.40 42.06 -18.06
CA ARG A 183 34.04 42.98 -19.15
C ARG A 183 34.31 44.46 -18.83
N SER A 184 34.51 44.82 -17.56
CA SER A 184 34.81 46.20 -17.14
C SER A 184 36.32 46.51 -17.05
N MET A 185 37.18 45.59 -17.49
CA MET A 185 38.64 45.77 -17.55
C MET A 185 39.20 45.62 -18.98
N ALA A 186 38.35 45.79 -19.99
CA ALA A 186 38.75 45.96 -21.39
C ALA A 186 38.39 47.37 -21.85
#